data_AF-A0A847SK38-F1
#
_entry.id   AF-A0A847SK38-F1
#
_cell.length_a   1.000
_cell.length_b   1.000
_cell.length_c   1.000
_cell.angle_alpha   90.00
_cell.angle_beta   90.00
_cell.angle_gamma   90.00
#
_symmetry.space_group_name_H-M   'P 1'
#
loop_
_entity.id
_entity.type
_entity.pdbx_description
1 polymer ?
#
loop_
_entity_poly.entity_id
_entity_poly.type
_entity_poly.pdbx_seq_one_letter_code
_entity_poly.pdbx_strand_id
1 'polypeptide(L)'
;MSARIDGAYYDEAQDGARLTTQLERVRHVLEDGRWHTVAAIAQLIDAPEPSVSAQIRNLRKEENGGYTIETKRAGGGLFVYRLVRGEER
;
A
#
# COMPACT_ATOMS: atom_id res chain seq x y z
N MET A 1 -16.43 -16.07 -3.95
CA MET A 1 -16.04 -15.33 -2.73
C MET A 1 -15.70 -13.91 -3.12
N SER A 2 -16.59 -12.95 -2.82
CA SER A 2 -16.31 -11.53 -2.99
C SER A 2 -15.41 -11.11 -1.83
N ALA A 3 -14.14 -10.80 -2.11
CA ALA A 3 -13.28 -10.11 -1.18
C ALA A 3 -13.80 -8.68 -1.05
N ARG A 4 -14.89 -8.52 -0.30
CA ARG A 4 -15.37 -7.20 0.13
C ARG A 4 -14.36 -6.69 1.13
N ILE A 5 -13.74 -5.57 0.82
CA ILE A 5 -12.85 -4.86 1.72
C ILE A 5 -13.45 -3.48 1.93
N ASP A 6 -13.77 -3.19 3.20
CA ASP A 6 -14.16 -1.89 3.73
C ASP A 6 -13.02 -0.88 3.53
N GLY A 7 -12.83 -0.41 2.30
CA GLY A 7 -11.87 0.65 1.93
C GLY A 7 -12.36 2.05 2.33
N ALA A 8 -12.80 2.22 3.57
CA ALA A 8 -13.48 3.44 4.03
C ALA A 8 -12.54 4.58 4.47
N TYR A 9 -11.27 4.58 4.06
CA TYR A 9 -10.30 5.60 4.50
C TYR A 9 -9.39 6.13 3.37
N TYR A 10 -9.90 6.15 2.13
CA TYR A 10 -9.27 6.93 1.06
C TYR A 10 -10.19 8.10 0.71
N ASP A 11 -10.07 9.20 1.45
CA ASP A 11 -10.75 10.45 1.14
C ASP A 11 -9.92 11.19 0.08
N GLU A 12 -10.15 10.84 -1.19
CA GLU A 12 -9.43 11.38 -2.36
C GLU A 12 -9.39 12.92 -2.37
N ALA A 13 -10.44 13.56 -1.83
CA ALA A 13 -10.58 15.01 -1.75
C ALA A 13 -9.69 15.69 -0.70
N GLN A 14 -9.35 14.99 0.40
CA GLN A 14 -8.51 15.54 1.48
C GLN A 14 -7.03 15.16 1.29
N ASP A 15 -6.76 13.92 0.86
CA ASP A 15 -5.40 13.38 0.79
C ASP A 15 -4.74 13.59 -0.58
N GLY A 16 -5.53 13.72 -1.65
CA GLY A 16 -5.02 13.95 -3.01
C GLY A 16 -4.29 15.29 -3.20
N ALA A 17 -4.60 16.29 -2.37
CA ALA A 17 -3.96 17.61 -2.47
C ALA A 17 -2.52 17.65 -1.91
N ARG A 18 -2.12 16.68 -1.08
CA ARG A 18 -0.79 16.63 -0.45
C ARG A 18 0.05 15.45 -0.91
N LEU A 19 -0.55 14.32 -1.27
CA LEU A 19 0.16 13.17 -1.83
C LEU A 19 0.43 13.38 -3.33
N THR A 20 1.52 14.06 -3.65
CA THR A 20 1.85 14.42 -5.04
C THR A 20 2.36 13.24 -5.86
N THR A 21 2.86 12.17 -5.23
CA THR A 21 3.44 11.03 -5.94
C THR A 21 2.67 9.72 -5.73
N GLN A 22 2.70 8.84 -6.73
CA GLN A 22 2.13 7.48 -6.61
C GLN A 22 2.74 6.70 -5.45
N LEU A 23 4.04 6.91 -5.18
CA LEU A 23 4.76 6.30 -4.07
C LEU A 23 4.12 6.65 -2.72
N GLU A 24 3.83 7.94 -2.51
CA GLU A 24 3.19 8.43 -1.28
C GLU A 24 1.76 7.89 -1.14
N ARG A 25 0.99 7.81 -2.24
CA ARG A 25 -0.34 7.19 -2.23
C ARG A 25 -0.29 5.71 -1.82
N VAL A 26 0.66 4.95 -2.37
CA VAL A 26 0.86 3.53 -1.97
C VAL A 26 1.26 3.43 -0.50
N ARG A 27 2.17 4.29 -0.03
CA ARG A 27 2.58 4.32 1.37
C ARG A 27 1.40 4.61 2.29
N HIS A 28 0.60 5.62 1.97
CA HIS A 28 -0.55 6.04 2.77
C HIS A 28 -1.52 4.87 2.97
N VAL A 29 -1.85 4.13 1.91
CA VAL A 29 -2.71 2.94 2.00
C VAL A 29 -2.13 1.88 2.93
N LEU A 30 -0.82 1.63 2.86
CA LEU A 30 -0.15 0.64 3.71
C LEU A 30 0.08 1.12 5.15
N GLU A 31 -0.02 2.43 5.40
CA GLU A 31 0.26 3.04 6.71
C GLU A 31 -0.77 2.70 7.78
N ASP A 32 -1.93 2.17 7.37
CA ASP A 32 -2.97 1.65 8.26
C ASP A 32 -2.54 0.39 9.03
N GLY A 33 -1.39 -0.20 8.68
CA GLY A 33 -0.84 -1.39 9.33
C GLY A 33 -1.65 -2.67 9.06
N ARG A 34 -2.51 -2.68 8.03
CA ARG A 34 -3.30 -3.85 7.61
C ARG A 34 -2.68 -4.52 6.40
N TRP A 35 -3.17 -5.74 6.11
CA TRP A 35 -2.73 -6.50 4.95
C TRP A 35 -3.56 -6.11 3.72
N HIS A 36 -2.89 -5.57 2.71
CA HIS A 36 -3.52 -5.17 1.44
C HIS A 36 -2.97 -5.97 0.27
N THR A 37 -3.84 -6.33 -0.67
CA THR A 37 -3.39 -6.93 -1.94
C THR A 37 -2.94 -5.84 -2.92
N VAL A 38 -2.09 -6.20 -3.88
CA VAL A 38 -1.70 -5.27 -4.96
C VAL A 38 -2.93 -4.73 -5.70
N ALA A 39 -3.89 -5.61 -6.00
CA ALA A 39 -5.13 -5.27 -6.67
C ALA A 39 -6.00 -4.28 -5.89
N ALA A 40 -6.02 -4.36 -4.55
CA ALA A 40 -6.77 -3.43 -3.72
C ALA A 40 -6.10 -2.05 -3.70
N ILE A 41 -4.78 -2.01 -3.52
CA ILE A 41 -4.02 -0.75 -3.54
C ILE A 41 -4.15 -0.07 -4.91
N ALA A 42 -4.05 -0.85 -5.99
CA ALA A 42 -4.24 -0.40 -7.37
C ALA A 42 -5.59 0.28 -7.59
N GLN A 43 -6.68 -0.30 -7.08
CA GLN A 43 -8.02 0.28 -7.16
C GLN A 43 -8.16 1.56 -6.32
N LEU A 44 -7.56 1.60 -5.13
CA LEU A 44 -7.65 2.76 -4.22
C LEU A 44 -6.95 4.00 -4.78
N ILE A 45 -5.82 3.82 -5.46
CA ILE A 45 -5.01 4.95 -5.96
C ILE A 45 -5.19 5.19 -7.47
N ASP A 46 -6.10 4.45 -8.11
CA ASP A 46 -6.31 4.41 -9.55
C ASP A 46 -5.01 4.24 -10.35
N ALA A 47 -4.28 3.14 -10.09
CA ALA A 47 -3.02 2.86 -10.76
C ALA A 47 -2.83 1.38 -11.08
N PRO A 48 -2.05 1.04 -12.13
CA PRO A 48 -1.85 -0.35 -12.52
C PRO A 48 -1.04 -1.13 -11.46
N GLU A 49 -1.45 -2.37 -11.21
CA GLU A 49 -0.79 -3.33 -10.30
C GLU A 49 0.74 -3.44 -10.46
N PRO A 50 1.31 -3.51 -11.70
CA PRO A 50 2.77 -3.53 -11.86
C PRO A 50 3.44 -2.27 -11.33
N SER A 51 2.82 -1.09 -11.48
CA SER A 51 3.36 0.15 -10.92
C SER A 51 3.28 0.13 -9.39
N VAL A 52 2.18 -0.35 -8.80
CA VAL A 52 2.06 -0.52 -7.34
C VAL A 52 3.17 -1.43 -6.80
N SER A 53 3.44 -2.55 -7.48
CA SER A 53 4.50 -3.47 -7.09
C SER A 53 5.89 -2.82 -7.13
N ALA A 54 6.15 -1.99 -8.14
CA ALA A 54 7.37 -1.20 -8.23
C ALA A 54 7.46 -0.17 -7.09
N GLN A 55 6.36 0.51 -6.75
CA GLN A 55 6.35 1.47 -5.64
C GLN A 55 6.56 0.80 -4.27
N ILE A 56 5.94 -0.37 -4.02
CA ILE A 56 6.19 -1.16 -2.80
C ILE A 56 7.68 -1.49 -2.66
N ARG A 57 8.35 -1.84 -3.76
CA ARG A 57 9.80 -2.06 -3.78
C ARG A 57 10.57 -0.77 -3.50
N ASN A 58 10.15 0.36 -4.08
CA ASN A 58 10.77 1.66 -3.86
C ASN A 58 10.67 2.09 -2.40
N LEU A 59 9.54 1.85 -1.73
CA LEU A 59 9.35 2.19 -0.30
C LEU A 59 10.37 1.50 0.61
N ARG A 60 10.85 0.32 0.24
CA ARG A 60 11.87 -0.42 1.02
C ARG A 60 13.27 0.18 0.92
N LYS A 61 13.53 1.03 -0.08
CA LYS A 61 14.83 1.65 -0.25
C LYS A 61 15.02 2.76 0.78
N GLU A 62 16.24 2.88 1.31
CA GLU A 62 16.60 3.93 2.27
C GLU A 62 16.36 5.34 1.70
N GLU A 63 16.61 5.54 0.40
CA GLU A 63 16.39 6.81 -0.31
C GLU A 63 14.92 7.30 -0.26
N ASN A 64 13.97 6.39 -0.07
CA ASN A 64 12.53 6.65 -0.04
C ASN A 64 11.91 6.49 1.36
N GLY A 65 12.74 6.37 2.40
CA GLY A 65 12.31 6.24 3.79
C GLY A 65 12.59 4.90 4.46
N GLY A 66 13.15 3.91 3.74
CA GLY A 66 13.62 2.66 4.35
C GLY A 66 12.51 1.84 5.04
N TYR A 67 11.30 1.88 4.48
CA TYR A 67 10.13 1.29 5.12
C TYR A 67 10.21 -0.24 5.20
N THR A 68 9.88 -0.79 6.37
CA THR A 68 9.76 -2.23 6.54
C THR A 68 8.39 -2.68 6.04
N ILE A 69 8.34 -3.33 4.88
CA ILE A 69 7.10 -3.87 4.31
C ILE A 69 7.17 -5.39 4.31
N GLU A 70 6.28 -6.02 5.08
CA GLU A 70 6.13 -7.46 5.06
C GLU A 70 5.30 -7.91 3.85
N THR A 71 5.61 -9.11 3.37
CA THR A 71 4.88 -9.76 2.29
C THR A 71 4.44 -11.14 2.75
N LYS A 72 3.16 -11.46 2.56
CA LYS A 72 2.59 -12.75 2.90
C LYS A 72 1.77 -13.29 1.74
N ARG A 73 1.78 -14.62 1.55
CA ARG A 73 0.85 -15.29 0.62
C ARG A 73 -0.52 -15.44 1.27
N ALA A 74 -1.55 -14.87 0.66
CA ALA A 74 -2.93 -14.95 1.15
C ALA A 74 -3.67 -16.22 0.66
N GLY A 75 -3.03 -17.02 -0.20
CA GLY A 75 -3.63 -18.20 -0.84
C GLY A 75 -4.03 -17.93 -2.29
N GLY A 76 -4.21 -18.98 -3.10
CA GLY A 76 -4.64 -18.86 -4.50
C GLY A 76 -3.68 -18.09 -5.42
N GLY A 77 -2.39 -17.97 -5.04
CA GLY A 77 -1.40 -17.19 -5.79
C GLY A 77 -1.38 -15.70 -5.47
N LEU A 78 -2.22 -15.22 -4.55
CA LEU A 78 -2.29 -13.81 -4.15
C LEU A 78 -1.24 -13.48 -3.08
N PHE A 79 -0.62 -12.31 -3.24
CA PHE A 79 0.29 -11.72 -2.27
C PHE A 79 -0.35 -10.49 -1.63
N VAL A 80 -0.18 -10.40 -0.31
CA VAL A 80 -0.56 -9.25 0.50
C VAL A 80 0.66 -8.59 1.10
N TYR A 81 0.57 -7.29 1.31
CA TYR A 81 1.62 -6.41 1.78
C TYR A 81 1.11 -5.61 2.97
N ARG A 82 2.00 -5.35 3.93
CA ARG A 82 1.70 -4.56 5.12
C ARG A 82 2.92 -3.74 5.50
N LEU A 83 2.73 -2.47 5.84
CA LEU A 83 3.76 -1.66 6.47
C LEU A 83 3.90 -2.07 7.94
N VAL A 84 5.10 -2.46 8.35
CA VAL A 84 5.46 -2.59 9.75
C VAL A 84 6.02 -1.26 10.19
N ARG A 85 5.23 -0.52 10.96
CA ARG A 85 5.79 0.57 11.78
C ARG A 85 6.63 -0.12 12.84
N GLY A 86 7.95 0.02 12.75
CA GLY A 86 8.82 -0.40 13.84
C GLY A 86 8.37 0.33 15.09
N GLU A 87 8.04 -0.41 16.15
CA GLU A 87 7.75 0.18 17.45
C GLU A 87 8.88 1.17 17.77
N GLU A 88 8.51 2.43 18.01
CA GLU A 88 9.40 3.39 18.65
C GLU A 88 9.90 2.73 19.93
N ARG A 89 11.21 2.57 20.02
CA ARG A 89 11.93 2.04 21.17
C ARG A 89 11.68 2.89 22.41
#